data_AF-A0A7S0JPA9-F1
#
_entry.id   AF-A0A7S0JPA9-F1
#
_cell.length_a   1.000
_cell.length_b   1.000
_cell.length_c   1.000
_cell.angle_alpha   90.00
_cell.angle_beta   90.00
_cell.angle_gamma   90.00
#
_symmetry.space_group_name_H-M   'P 1'
#
loop_
_entity.id
_entity.type
_entity.pdbx_description
1 polymer ?
#
loop_
_entity_poly.entity_id
_entity_poly.type
_entity_poly.pdbx_seq_one_letter_code
_entity_poly.pdbx_strand_id
1 'polypeptide(L)'
;VITMDQIGWIRRLKGREGKSEREIARMTGLSRNTVAKWLRADVQPPKYRRPAVSCKLTPFEEQLTQALRADARRPKAERRTAKRLFAELQAVGYGGGYSRLTDFI
;
A
#
# COMPACT_ATOMS: atom_id res chain seq x y z
N VAL A 1 -11.36 1.20 -14.79
CA VAL A 1 -9.90 1.35 -14.55
C VAL A 1 -9.30 1.96 -15.81
N ILE A 2 -8.46 3.00 -15.68
CA ILE A 2 -7.84 3.65 -16.84
C ILE A 2 -6.58 2.86 -17.23
N THR A 3 -6.42 2.57 -18.51
CA THR A 3 -5.27 1.80 -19.02
C THR A 3 -4.06 2.70 -19.26
N MET A 4 -2.86 2.10 -19.33
CA MET A 4 -1.64 2.85 -19.69
C MET A 4 -1.72 3.47 -21.07
N ASP A 5 -2.40 2.80 -22.00
CA ASP A 5 -2.65 3.32 -23.34
C ASP A 5 -3.48 4.61 -23.30
N GLN A 6 -4.53 4.65 -22.48
CA GLN A 6 -5.35 5.86 -22.30
C GLN A 6 -4.55 7.03 -21.71
N ILE A 7 -3.63 6.78 -20.77
CA ILE A 7 -2.75 7.81 -20.20
C ILE A 7 -1.78 8.35 -21.27
N GLY A 8 -1.21 7.45 -22.08
CA GLY A 8 -0.34 7.80 -23.20
C GLY A 8 -1.07 8.64 -24.25
N TRP A 9 -2.32 8.29 -24.56
CA TRP A 9 -3.17 9.04 -25.48
C TRP A 9 -3.46 10.46 -24.96
N ILE A 10 -3.87 10.60 -23.69
CA ILE A 10 -4.10 11.92 -23.04
C ILE A 10 -2.88 12.83 -23.14
N ARG A 11 -1.68 12.30 -22.81
CA ARG A 11 -0.44 13.07 -22.85
C ARG A 11 -0.05 13.47 -24.28
N ARG A 12 -0.28 12.59 -25.26
CA ARG A 12 -0.06 12.90 -26.69
C ARG A 12 -0.96 14.05 -27.15
N LEU A 13 -2.25 13.99 -26.81
CA LEU A 13 -3.21 15.05 -27.16
C LEU A 13 -2.79 16.40 -26.57
N LYS A 14 -2.22 16.42 -25.36
CA LYS A 14 -1.75 17.65 -24.73
C LYS A 14 -0.41 18.15 -25.28
N GLY A 15 0.58 17.27 -25.42
CA GLY A 15 1.95 17.63 -25.74
C GLY A 15 2.24 17.77 -27.23
N ARG A 16 1.68 16.89 -28.08
CA ARG A 16 1.90 16.93 -29.54
C ARG A 16 0.83 17.73 -30.26
N GLU A 17 -0.44 17.54 -29.88
CA GLU A 17 -1.57 18.16 -30.57
C GLU A 17 -2.02 19.48 -29.92
N GLY A 18 -1.42 19.88 -28.79
CA GLY A 18 -1.68 21.17 -28.14
C GLY A 18 -3.10 21.34 -27.56
N LYS A 19 -3.90 20.27 -27.47
CA LYS A 19 -5.31 20.37 -27.09
C LYS A 19 -5.50 20.84 -25.65
N SER A 20 -6.62 21.53 -25.40
CA SER A 20 -7.02 21.94 -24.07
C SER A 20 -7.51 20.75 -23.23
N GLU A 21 -7.41 20.83 -21.91
CA GLU A 21 -7.94 19.78 -21.02
C GLU A 21 -9.43 19.49 -21.24
N ARG A 22 -10.20 20.52 -21.63
CA ARG A 22 -11.65 20.41 -21.92
C ARG A 22 -11.91 19.61 -23.19
N GLU A 23 -11.10 19.82 -24.23
CA GLU A 23 -11.19 19.03 -25.47
C GLU A 23 -10.78 17.59 -25.24
N ILE A 24 -9.70 17.37 -24.49
CA ILE A 24 -9.25 16.02 -24.13
C ILE A 24 -10.33 15.30 -23.33
N ALA A 25 -10.98 15.95 -22.38
CA ALA A 25 -12.10 15.38 -21.63
C ALA A 25 -13.28 14.97 -22.54
N ARG A 26 -13.65 15.82 -23.51
CA ARG A 26 -14.68 15.50 -24.51
C ARG A 26 -14.30 14.32 -25.40
N MET A 27 -13.03 14.24 -25.82
CA MET A 27 -12.55 13.16 -26.70
C MET A 27 -12.41 11.82 -25.97
N THR A 28 -11.94 11.84 -24.72
CA THR A 28 -11.63 10.64 -23.95
C THR A 28 -12.82 10.11 -23.14
N GLY A 29 -13.90 10.90 -23.01
CA GLY A 29 -15.03 10.60 -22.15
C GLY A 29 -14.71 10.67 -20.65
N LEU A 30 -13.51 11.14 -20.29
CA LEU A 30 -13.07 11.27 -18.91
C LEU A 30 -13.42 12.66 -18.35
N SER A 31 -13.65 12.73 -17.04
CA SER A 31 -13.85 14.01 -16.39
C SER A 31 -12.58 14.87 -16.51
N ARG A 32 -12.77 16.20 -16.63
CA ARG A 32 -11.66 17.16 -16.69
C ARG A 32 -10.69 16.98 -15.51
N ASN A 33 -11.20 16.69 -14.31
CA ASN A 33 -10.39 16.45 -13.12
C ASN A 33 -9.47 15.23 -13.28
N THR A 34 -9.96 14.17 -13.93
CA THR A 34 -9.17 12.98 -14.24
C THR A 34 -8.08 13.30 -15.25
N VAL A 35 -8.41 14.03 -16.33
CA VAL A 35 -7.43 14.48 -17.32
C VAL A 35 -6.34 15.35 -16.66
N ALA A 36 -6.72 16.35 -15.88
CA ALA A 36 -5.78 17.21 -15.16
C ALA A 36 -4.90 16.42 -14.19
N LYS A 37 -5.47 15.42 -13.49
CA LYS A 37 -4.70 14.51 -12.62
C LYS A 37 -3.64 13.75 -13.40
N TRP A 38 -3.98 13.16 -14.54
CA TRP A 38 -3.04 12.36 -15.35
C TRP A 38 -2.00 13.18 -16.11
N LEU A 39 -2.30 14.44 -16.41
CA LEU A 39 -1.31 15.37 -16.98
C LEU A 39 -0.27 15.80 -15.95
N ARG A 40 -0.62 15.84 -14.65
CA ARG A 40 0.29 16.21 -13.55
C ARG A 40 1.01 15.03 -12.90
N ALA A 41 0.33 13.89 -12.79
CA ALA A 41 0.87 12.69 -12.15
C ALA A 41 1.92 12.03 -13.03
N ASP A 42 2.97 11.48 -12.43
CA ASP A 42 3.98 10.69 -13.13
C ASP A 42 3.37 9.39 -13.70
N VAL A 43 4.02 8.77 -14.70
CA VAL A 43 3.51 7.59 -15.45
C VAL A 43 3.62 6.30 -14.62
N GLN A 44 3.15 6.35 -13.38
CA GLN A 44 3.01 5.17 -12.55
C GLN A 44 1.55 4.75 -12.49
N PRO A 45 1.25 3.45 -12.61
CA PRO A 45 -0.10 2.96 -12.44
C PRO A 45 -0.62 3.36 -11.06
N PRO A 46 -1.93 3.63 -10.93
CA PRO A 46 -2.51 3.93 -9.63
C PRO A 46 -2.40 2.66 -8.78
N LYS A 47 -1.39 2.60 -7.92
CA LYS A 47 -1.22 1.49 -6.98
C LYS A 47 -2.06 1.78 -5.76
N TYR A 48 -2.98 0.87 -5.46
CA TYR A 48 -3.75 0.96 -4.23
C TYR A 48 -2.80 0.89 -3.02
N ARG A 49 -2.81 1.94 -2.20
CA ARG A 49 -2.08 1.98 -0.93
C ARG A 49 -3.02 2.52 0.13
N ARG A 50 -3.39 1.67 1.09
CA ARG A 50 -4.00 2.16 2.33
C ARG A 50 -2.89 2.74 3.22
N PRO A 51 -3.09 3.90 3.85
CA PRO A 51 -2.22 4.30 4.95
C PRO A 51 -2.31 3.25 6.06
N ALA A 52 -1.20 2.98 6.73
CA ALA A 52 -1.21 2.10 7.89
C ALA A 52 -2.09 2.75 8.98
N VAL A 53 -3.20 2.08 9.33
CA VAL A 53 -4.10 2.54 10.39
C VAL A 53 -3.61 1.97 11.70
N SER A 54 -3.55 2.82 12.74
CA SER A 54 -3.20 2.36 14.09
C SER A 54 -4.18 1.28 14.54
N CYS A 55 -3.66 0.09 14.79
CA CYS A 55 -4.42 -1.05 15.30
C CYS A 55 -3.95 -1.38 16.72
N LYS A 56 -4.68 -2.27 17.41
CA LYS A 56 -4.31 -2.77 18.73
C LYS A 56 -2.89 -3.36 18.82
N LEU A 57 -2.30 -3.72 17.68
CA LEU A 57 -0.92 -4.23 17.59
C LEU A 57 0.13 -3.10 17.60
N THR A 58 -0.23 -1.86 17.24
CA THR A 58 0.73 -0.74 17.12
C THR A 58 1.62 -0.51 18.35
N PRO A 59 1.12 -0.60 19.60
CA PRO A 59 1.98 -0.41 20.77
C PRO A 59 3.01 -1.53 20.95
N PHE A 60 2.79 -2.68 20.32
CA PHE A 60 3.62 -3.89 20.45
C PHE A 60 4.49 -4.16 19.22
N GLU A 61 4.40 -3.32 18.16
CA GLU A 61 5.13 -3.51 16.90
C GLU A 61 6.64 -3.49 17.09
N GLU A 62 7.16 -2.64 17.98
CA GLU A 62 8.60 -2.54 18.26
C GLU A 62 9.14 -3.83 18.89
N GLN A 63 8.47 -4.31 19.94
CA GLN A 63 8.80 -5.57 20.62
C GLN A 63 8.74 -6.75 19.64
N LEU A 64 7.70 -6.79 18.81
CA LEU A 64 7.52 -7.83 17.81
C LEU A 64 8.60 -7.79 16.73
N THR A 65 8.96 -6.60 16.24
CA THR A 65 10.05 -6.42 15.28
C THR A 65 11.39 -6.86 15.85
N GLN A 66 11.67 -6.56 17.13
CA GLN A 66 12.87 -7.01 17.81
C GLN A 66 12.90 -8.54 17.95
N ALA A 67 11.79 -9.15 18.35
CA ALA A 67 11.66 -10.61 18.46
C ALA A 67 11.88 -11.30 17.11
N LEU A 68 11.24 -10.82 16.04
CA LEU A 68 11.40 -11.36 14.68
C LEU A 68 12.84 -11.21 14.17
N ARG A 69 13.51 -10.09 14.45
CA ARG A 69 14.94 -9.90 14.11
C ARG A 69 15.84 -10.88 14.85
N ALA A 70 15.53 -11.17 16.12
CA ALA A 70 16.27 -12.16 16.90
C ALA A 70 16.02 -13.57 16.36
N ASP A 71 14.78 -13.91 16.00
CA ASP A 71 14.42 -15.21 15.44
C ASP A 71 14.98 -15.43 14.04
N ALA A 72 15.11 -14.39 13.22
CA ALA A 72 15.72 -14.47 11.89
C ALA A 72 17.18 -14.95 11.96
N ARG A 73 17.90 -14.64 13.04
CA ARG A 73 19.29 -15.06 13.28
C ARG A 73 19.42 -16.49 13.80
N ARG A 74 18.31 -17.10 14.27
CA ARG A 74 18.32 -18.46 14.82
C ARG A 74 18.17 -19.52 13.72
N PRO A 75 18.73 -20.73 13.93
CA PRO A 75 18.42 -21.89 13.09
C PRO A 75 16.91 -22.14 13.03
N LYS A 76 16.40 -22.64 11.90
CA LYS A 76 14.95 -22.82 11.65
C LYS A 76 14.24 -23.61 12.76
N ALA A 77 14.92 -24.58 13.37
CA ALA A 77 14.39 -25.40 14.46
C ALA A 77 14.19 -24.64 15.78
N GLU A 78 14.90 -23.53 15.99
CA GLU A 78 14.91 -22.74 17.24
C GLU A 78 14.14 -21.41 17.11
N ARG A 79 13.59 -21.13 15.93
CA ARG A 79 12.76 -19.93 15.71
C ARG A 79 11.45 -20.07 16.49
N ARG A 80 11.05 -19.03 17.20
CA ARG A 80 9.73 -19.01 17.84
C ARG A 80 8.65 -19.06 16.77
N THR A 81 7.57 -19.78 17.06
CA THR A 81 6.39 -19.79 16.19
C THR A 81 5.54 -18.56 16.45
N ALA A 82 4.73 -18.15 15.47
CA ALA A 82 3.77 -17.06 15.63
C ALA A 82 2.82 -17.29 16.82
N LYS A 83 2.47 -18.55 17.13
CA LYS A 83 1.68 -18.91 18.32
C LYS A 83 2.39 -18.58 19.63
N ARG A 84 3.70 -18.82 19.71
CA ARG A 84 4.50 -18.50 20.90
C ARG A 84 4.64 -16.99 21.07
N LEU A 85 4.89 -16.26 19.98
CA LEU A 85 4.89 -14.79 19.99
C LEU A 85 3.52 -14.23 20.41
N PHE A 86 2.43 -14.83 19.97
CA PHE A 86 1.08 -14.44 20.38
C PHE A 86 0.85 -14.62 21.89
N ALA A 87 1.25 -15.77 22.46
CA ALA A 87 1.14 -16.01 23.89
C ALA A 87 2.01 -15.03 24.71
N GLU A 88 3.22 -14.73 24.25
CA GLU A 88 4.09 -13.71 24.86
C GLU A 88 3.43 -12.32 24.82
N LEU A 89 2.84 -11.93 23.68
CA LEU A 89 2.10 -10.67 23.56
C LEU A 89 0.87 -10.63 24.47
N GLN A 90 0.12 -11.73 24.59
CA GLN A 90 -1.02 -11.82 25.50
C GLN A 90 -0.60 -11.62 26.97
N ALA A 91 0.56 -12.16 27.36
CA ALA A 91 1.10 -11.96 28.71
C ALA A 91 1.48 -10.50 29.00
N VAL A 92 1.88 -9.73 27.98
CA VAL A 92 2.17 -8.29 28.09
C VAL A 92 0.89 -7.43 27.99
N GLY A 93 -0.28 -8.05 27.80
CA GLY A 93 -1.58 -7.36 27.77
C GLY A 93 -2.16 -7.13 26.38
N TYR A 94 -1.69 -7.85 25.36
CA TYR A 94 -2.29 -7.78 24.02
C TYR A 94 -3.68 -8.43 23.98
N GLY A 95 -4.73 -7.60 23.94
CA GLY A 95 -6.12 -8.03 23.76
C GLY A 95 -6.58 -8.12 22.29
N GLY A 96 -5.64 -8.24 21.34
CA GLY A 96 -5.96 -8.39 19.92
C GLY A 96 -6.02 -9.84 19.46
N GLY A 97 -6.46 -10.06 18.22
CA GLY A 97 -6.59 -11.40 17.65
C GLY A 97 -5.30 -11.91 17.02
N TYR A 98 -5.13 -13.23 17.01
CA TYR A 98 -4.01 -13.92 16.35
C TYR A 98 -3.85 -13.52 14.87
N SER A 99 -4.96 -13.32 14.15
CA SER A 99 -4.93 -12.93 12.73
C SER A 99 -4.17 -11.62 12.49
N ARG A 100 -4.33 -10.64 13.39
CA ARG A 100 -3.66 -9.34 13.23
C ARG A 100 -2.15 -9.44 13.44
N LEU A 101 -1.72 -10.39 14.27
CA LEU A 101 -0.31 -10.73 14.47
C LEU A 101 0.25 -11.41 13.21
N THR A 102 -0.46 -12.39 12.65
CA THR A 102 0.00 -13.08 11.44
C THR A 102 -0.02 -12.20 10.19
N ASP A 103 -0.89 -11.20 10.14
CA ASP A 103 -0.87 -10.20 9.06
C ASP A 103 0.36 -9.28 9.14
N PHE A 104 1.01 -9.20 10.31
CA PHE A 104 2.19 -8.37 10.55
C PHE A 104 3.51 -9.12 10.36
N ILE A 105 3.57 -10.41 10.76
CA ILE A 105 4.76 -11.28 10.63
C ILE A 105 4.96 -11.69 9.18
#